data_AF-A0A938RCG8-F1
#
_entry.id   AF-A0A938RCG8-F1
#
_cell.length_a   1.000
_cell.length_b   1.000
_cell.length_c   1.000
_cell.angle_alpha   90.00
_cell.angle_beta   90.00
_cell.angle_gamma   90.00
#
_symmetry.space_group_name_H-M   'P 1'
#
loop_
_entity.id
_entity.type
_entity.pdbx_description
1 polymer ?
#
loop_
_entity_poly.entity_id
_entity_poly.type
_entity_poly.pdbx_seq_one_letter_code
_entity_poly.pdbx_strand_id
1 'polypeptide(L)' 'MNTIKEKLERCFALVLPLIPRSELPGASKSSIAEWDSLVMVNLLSLIEEEFGIQVPDGDLENFISFELILDYLKADSHDT' A
#
# COMPACT_ATOMS: atom_id res chain seq x y z
N MET A 1 18.22 -6.90 -3.34
CA MET A 1 17.53 -6.07 -4.35
C MET A 1 16.05 -6.35 -4.15
N ASN A 2 15.34 -5.50 -3.43
CA ASN A 2 13.93 -5.73 -3.13
C ASN A 2 13.08 -5.00 -4.17
N THR A 3 12.10 -5.69 -4.73
CA THR A 3 11.15 -5.11 -5.68
C THR A 3 10.15 -4.18 -4.98
N ILE A 4 9.51 -3.27 -5.72
CA ILE A 4 8.43 -2.39 -5.22
C ILE A 4 7.37 -3.22 -4.48
N LYS A 5 7.02 -4.39 -5.04
CA LYS A 5 6.08 -5.33 -4.45
C LYS A 5 6.53 -5.78 -3.05
N GLU A 6 7.76 -6.23 -2.88
CA GLU A 6 8.27 -6.71 -1.58
C GLU A 6 8.31 -5.62 -0.52
N LYS A 7 8.62 -4.37 -0.91
CA LYS A 7 8.54 -3.21 -0.01
C LYS A 7 7.10 -2.96 0.42
N LEU A 8 6.16 -2.94 -0.53
CA LEU A 8 4.74 -2.76 -0.24
C LEU A 8 4.20 -3.87 0.68
N GLU A 9 4.55 -5.14 0.41
CA GLU A 9 4.19 -6.27 1.27
C GLU A 9 4.69 -6.11 2.71
N ARG A 10 5.84 -5.45 2.92
CA ARG A 10 6.33 -5.13 4.27
C ARG A 10 5.50 -4.05 4.93
N CYS A 11 5.16 -2.96 4.24
CA CYS A 11 4.27 -1.93 4.79
C CYS A 11 2.95 -2.54 5.26
N PHE A 12 2.34 -3.38 4.42
CA PHE A 12 1.12 -4.11 4.77
C PHE A 12 1.31 -5.02 5.98
N ALA A 13 2.41 -5.77 6.06
CA ALA A 13 2.67 -6.64 7.20
C ALA A 13 2.85 -5.88 8.53
N LEU A 14 3.23 -4.59 8.50
CA LEU A 14 3.35 -3.74 9.68
C LEU A 14 1.99 -3.25 10.19
N VAL A 15 1.07 -2.91 9.29
CA VAL A 15 -0.27 -2.38 9.65
C VAL A 15 -1.35 -3.45 9.76
N LEU A 16 -1.21 -4.54 9.00
CA LEU A 16 -2.15 -5.66 8.89
C LEU A 16 -1.39 -6.98 9.12
N PRO A 17 -0.81 -7.20 10.33
CA PRO A 17 -0.01 -8.39 10.62
C PRO A 17 -0.80 -9.71 10.57
N LEU A 18 -2.13 -9.62 10.57
CA LEU A 18 -3.05 -10.76 10.51
C LEU A 18 -3.27 -11.28 9.08
N ILE A 19 -2.90 -10.51 8.04
CA ILE A 19 -3.10 -10.90 6.64
C ILE A 19 -1.82 -11.54 6.08
N PRO A 20 -1.88 -12.79 5.61
CA PRO A 20 -0.71 -13.43 5.01
C PRO A 20 -0.36 -12.80 3.67
N ARG A 21 0.94 -12.78 3.34
CA ARG A 21 1.45 -12.18 2.08
C ARG A 21 0.83 -12.78 0.82
N SER A 22 0.41 -14.04 0.87
CA SER A 22 -0.26 -14.71 -0.24
C SER A 22 -1.65 -14.14 -0.53
N GLU A 23 -2.31 -13.51 0.44
CA GLU A 23 -3.65 -12.91 0.29
C GLU A 23 -3.61 -11.42 -0.01
N LEU A 24 -2.46 -10.75 0.21
CA LEU A 24 -2.27 -9.34 -0.13
C LEU A 24 -2.65 -8.98 -1.57
N PRO A 25 -2.36 -9.77 -2.63
CA PRO A 25 -2.75 -9.41 -3.99
C PRO A 25 -4.26 -9.23 -4.15
N GLY A 26 -5.08 -9.98 -3.41
CA GLY A 26 -6.54 -9.84 -3.41
C GLY A 26 -7.08 -8.91 -2.34
N ALA A 27 -6.22 -8.36 -1.49
CA ALA A 27 -6.62 -7.53 -0.37
C ALA A 27 -7.11 -6.16 -0.85
N SER A 28 -8.30 -5.80 -0.39
CA SER A 28 -8.93 -4.51 -0.64
C SER A 28 -9.65 -4.05 0.62
N LYS A 29 -9.87 -2.74 0.74
CA LYS A 29 -10.60 -2.09 1.82
C LYS A 29 -11.99 -2.69 2.04
N SER A 30 -12.64 -3.13 0.96
CA SER A 30 -13.95 -3.78 1.02
C SER A 30 -13.90 -5.22 1.52
N SER A 31 -12.77 -5.92 1.36
CA SER A 31 -12.62 -7.32 1.75
C SER A 31 -12.00 -7.48 3.13
N ILE A 32 -11.16 -6.53 3.54
CA ILE A 32 -10.46 -6.53 4.82
C ILE A 32 -11.12 -5.54 5.78
N ALA A 33 -11.90 -6.05 6.74
CA ALA A 33 -12.58 -5.22 7.73
C ALA A 33 -11.62 -4.40 8.62
N GLU A 34 -10.42 -4.91 8.87
CA GLU A 34 -9.36 -4.22 9.63
C GLU A 34 -8.78 -3.02 8.87
N TRP A 35 -9.00 -2.93 7.55
CA TRP A 35 -8.53 -1.82 6.72
C TRP A 35 -9.45 -0.59 6.87
N ASP A 36 -9.58 -0.12 8.10
CA ASP A 36 -10.32 1.08 8.43
C ASP A 36 -9.51 2.35 8.06
N SER A 37 -10.07 3.53 8.32
CA SER A 37 -9.45 4.82 8.05
C SER A 37 -8.13 5.01 8.80
N LEU A 38 -8.02 4.49 10.03
CA LEU A 38 -6.77 4.58 10.81
C LEU A 38 -5.65 3.75 10.18
N VAL A 39 -5.96 2.52 9.76
CA VAL A 39 -5.01 1.64 9.07
C VAL A 39 -4.61 2.23 7.72
N MET A 40 -5.56 2.84 7.00
CA MET A 40 -5.29 3.53 5.74
C MET A 40 -4.29 4.68 5.92
N VAL A 41 -4.46 5.52 6.95
CA VAL A 41 -3.53 6.64 7.22
C VAL A 41 -2.15 6.12 7.62
N ASN A 42 -2.06 5.13 8.50
CA ASN A 42 -0.77 4.54 8.87
C ASN A 42 -0.07 3.87 7.69
N LEU A 43 -0.82 3.16 6.85
CA LEU A 43 -0.29 2.52 5.65
C LEU A 43 0.24 3.57 4.68
N LEU A 44 -0.51 4.67 4.48
CA LEU A 44 -0.10 5.78 3.65
C LEU A 44 1.22 6.38 4.13
N SER A 45 1.32 6.72 5.42
CA SER A 45 2.56 7.26 5.99
C SER A 45 3.75 6.32 5.82
N LEU A 46 3.56 5.02 6.06
CA LEU A 46 4.62 4.03 5.84
C LEU A 46 5.04 3.94 4.36
N ILE A 47 4.10 4.03 3.43
CA ILE A 47 4.41 4.02 2.00
C ILE A 47 5.17 5.30 1.61
N GLU A 48 4.71 6.46 2.05
CA GLU A 48 5.39 7.74 1.83
C GLU A 48 6.82 7.71 2.36
N GLU A 49 7.03 7.19 3.57
CA GLU A 49 8.37 7.05 4.18
C GLU A 49 9.25 6.01 3.47
N GLU A 50 8.72 4.82 3.15
CA GLU A 50 9.50 3.71 2.56
C GLU A 50 9.89 3.95 1.08
N PHE A 51 9.07 4.73 0.37
CA PHE A 51 9.29 5.06 -1.04
C PHE A 51 9.81 6.49 -1.24
N GLY A 52 9.73 7.35 -0.22
CA GLY A 52 10.16 8.75 -0.31
C GLY A 52 9.25 9.59 -1.20
N ILE A 53 7.96 9.25 -1.25
CA ILE A 53 6.94 9.91 -2.08
C ILE A 53 5.96 10.68 -1.21
N GLN A 54 5.18 11.56 -1.83
CA GLN A 54 4.05 12.22 -1.18
C GLN A 54 2.80 11.96 -1.99
N VAL A 55 1.81 11.32 -1.38
CA VAL A 55 0.57 10.95 -2.07
C VAL A 55 -0.43 12.09 -1.91
N PRO A 56 -0.87 12.73 -3.00
CA PRO A 56 -1.87 13.78 -2.90
C PRO A 56 -3.23 13.20 -2.52
N ASP A 57 -4.05 14.01 -1.85
CA ASP A 57 -5.41 13.62 -1.43
C ASP A 57 -6.29 13.12 -2.57
N GLY A 58 -6.10 13.64 -3.79
CA GLY A 58 -6.77 13.18 -5.01
C GLY A 58 -6.43 11.75 -5.43
N ASP A 59 -5.27 11.22 -5.06
CA ASP A 59 -4.84 9.85 -5.40
C ASP A 59 -5.21 8.82 -4.34
N LEU A 60 -5.77 9.24 -3.19
CA LEU A 60 -6.18 8.33 -2.11
C LEU A 60 -7.24 7.31 -2.55
N GLU A 61 -7.97 7.58 -3.62
CA GLU A 61 -8.89 6.62 -4.23
C GLU A 61 -8.18 5.36 -4.78
N ASN A 62 -6.89 5.48 -5.13
CA ASN A 62 -6.06 4.35 -5.54
C ASN A 62 -5.54 3.53 -4.34
N PHE A 63 -5.68 4.04 -3.11
CA PHE A 63 -5.22 3.40 -1.87
C PHE A 63 -6.30 2.52 -1.21
N ILE A 64 -7.18 1.96 -2.03
CA ILE A 64 -8.27 1.07 -1.59
C ILE A 64 -7.97 -0.42 -1.81
N SER A 65 -6.92 -0.76 -2.56
CA SER A 65 -6.54 -2.14 -2.87
C SER A 65 -5.03 -2.27 -3.04
N PHE A 66 -4.47 -3.42 -2.68
CA PHE A 66 -3.03 -3.68 -2.82
C PHE A 66 -2.54 -3.52 -4.26
N GLU A 67 -3.29 -4.04 -5.24
CA GLU A 67 -2.90 -3.95 -6.65
C GLU A 67 -2.87 -2.51 -7.16
N LEU A 68 -3.85 -1.69 -6.76
CA LEU A 68 -3.92 -0.28 -7.17
C LEU A 68 -2.74 0.52 -6.59
N ILE A 69 -2.41 0.29 -5.33
CA ILE A 69 -1.24 0.91 -4.69
C ILE A 69 0.05 0.45 -5.38
N LEU A 70 0.16 -0.83 -5.69
CA LEU A 70 1.32 -1.37 -6.38
C LEU A 70 1.48 -0.77 -7.79
N ASP A 71 0.38 -0.58 -8.51
CA ASP A 71 0.38 0.04 -9.83
C ASP A 71 0.78 1.52 -9.74
N TYR A 72 0.20 2.25 -8.79
CA TYR A 72 0.57 3.64 -8.49
C TYR A 72 2.08 3.79 -8.22
N LEU A 73 2.63 2.97 -7.34
CA LEU A 73 4.07 3.01 -7.00
C LEU A 73 4.97 2.66 -8.19
N LYS A 74 4.54 1.77 -9.08
CA LYS A 74 5.28 1.45 -10.30
C LYS A 74 5.24 2.59 -11.31
N ALA A 75 4.10 3.29 -11.41
CA ALA A 75 3.94 4.43 -12.28
C ALA A 75 4.81 5.61 -11.82
N ASP A 76 4.83 5.88 -10.52
CA ASP A 76 5.67 6.92 -9.90
C ASP A 76 7.17 6.62 -10.07
N SER A 77 7.59 5.36 -9.90
CA SER A 77 8.99 4.95 -10.10
C SER A 77 9.48 5.00 -11.56
N HIS A 78 8.63 5.37 -12.54
CA HIS A 78 9.01 5.45 -13.97
C HIS A 78 9.62 6.81 -14.37
N ASP A 79 9.63 7.81 -13.49
CA ASP A 79 10.15 9.15 -13.79
C ASP A 79 11.29 9.53 -12.83
N THR A 80 12.48 8.95 -13.04
CA THR A 80 13.78 9.53 -12.60
C THR A 80 14.90 9.05 -13.51
#